data_AF-A0A951N4S1-F1
#
_entry.id   AF-A0A951N4S1-F1
#
_cell.length_a   1.000
_cell.length_b   1.000
_cell.length_c   1.000
_cell.angle_alpha   90.00
_cell.angle_beta   90.00
_cell.angle_gamma   90.00
#
_symmetry.space_group_name_H-M   'P 1'
#
loop_
_entity.id
_entity.type
_entity.pdbx_description
1 polymer ?
#
loop_
_entity_poly.entity_id
_entity_poly.type
_entity_poly.pdbx_seq_one_letter_code
_entity_poly.pdbx_strand_id
1 'polypeptide(L)'
;MNQMTREARKLALIEEITRAFDGVSRENGVSLSEARVIDDCGSDEERGKARARDTETRWQDVPDDDISHASDRPAFLDAVGFRYYVPAFVVWFLRYTDSGSGQVTQAA
;
A
#
# COMPACT_ATOMS: atom_id res chain seq x y z
N MET A 1 22.83 -17.92 -8.42
CA MET A 1 21.60 -17.25 -8.89
C MET A 1 21.97 -15.82 -9.26
N ASN A 2 21.90 -15.46 -10.54
CA ASN A 2 22.58 -14.28 -11.09
C ASN A 2 21.73 -13.01 -10.86
N GLN A 3 22.29 -11.97 -10.22
CA GLN A 3 21.56 -10.77 -9.77
C GLN A 3 20.80 -10.05 -10.91
N MET A 4 21.36 -10.02 -12.11
CA MET A 4 20.71 -9.50 -13.33
C MET A 4 19.38 -10.19 -13.69
N THR A 5 19.20 -11.47 -13.31
CA THR A 5 17.93 -12.18 -13.58
C THR A 5 16.84 -11.86 -12.56
N ARG A 6 17.22 -11.47 -11.33
CA ARG A 6 16.28 -11.13 -10.26
C ARG A 6 15.69 -9.75 -10.48
N GLU A 7 16.52 -8.75 -10.77
CA GLU A 7 16.07 -7.38 -11.08
C GLU A 7 15.15 -7.36 -12.30
N ALA A 8 15.52 -8.06 -13.38
CA ALA A 8 14.68 -8.14 -14.58
C ALA A 8 13.32 -8.80 -14.30
N ARG A 9 13.28 -9.87 -13.49
CA ARG A 9 12.02 -10.52 -13.08
C ARG A 9 11.16 -9.62 -12.20
N LYS A 10 11.78 -8.87 -11.30
CA LYS A 10 11.11 -7.91 -10.41
C LYS A 10 10.44 -6.79 -11.20
N LEU A 11 11.15 -6.21 -12.16
CA LEU A 11 10.60 -5.18 -13.05
C LEU A 11 9.45 -5.73 -13.91
N ALA A 12 9.62 -6.93 -14.49
CA ALA A 12 8.55 -7.58 -15.26
C ALA A 12 7.30 -7.86 -14.41
N LEU A 13 7.48 -8.27 -13.15
CA LEU A 13 6.37 -8.51 -12.22
C LEU A 13 5.67 -7.20 -11.81
N ILE A 14 6.41 -6.12 -11.57
CA ILE A 14 5.83 -4.80 -11.31
C ILE A 14 4.97 -4.36 -12.51
N GLU A 15 5.45 -4.55 -13.73
CA GLU A 15 4.69 -4.23 -14.95
C GLU A 15 3.43 -5.10 -15.09
N GLU A 16 3.53 -6.41 -14.81
CA GLU A 16 2.39 -7.33 -14.81
C GLU A 16 1.31 -6.92 -13.80
N ILE A 17 1.70 -6.64 -12.55
CA ILE A 17 0.79 -6.16 -11.50
C ILE A 17 0.16 -4.83 -11.92
N THR A 18 0.96 -3.91 -12.46
CA THR A 18 0.48 -2.60 -12.90
C THR A 18 -0.62 -2.75 -13.95
N ARG A 19 -0.46 -3.66 -14.92
CA ARG A 19 -1.49 -3.95 -15.92
C ARG A 19 -2.70 -4.68 -15.35
N ALA A 20 -2.48 -5.69 -14.50
CA ALA A 20 -3.56 -6.52 -13.97
C ALA A 20 -4.53 -5.76 -13.07
N PHE A 21 -4.04 -4.70 -12.39
CA PHE A 21 -4.81 -3.85 -11.51
C PHE A 21 -5.07 -2.46 -12.11
N ASP A 22 -4.81 -2.25 -13.40
CA ASP A 22 -5.09 -0.96 -14.03
C ASP A 22 -6.58 -0.62 -13.96
N GLY A 23 -6.90 0.64 -13.66
CA GLY A 23 -8.28 1.10 -13.48
C GLY A 23 -9.00 0.59 -12.23
N VAL A 24 -8.36 -0.16 -11.32
CA VAL A 24 -8.96 -0.52 -10.02
C VAL A 24 -9.19 0.76 -9.20
N SER A 25 -10.46 1.05 -8.90
CA SER A 25 -10.88 2.19 -8.10
C SER A 25 -11.10 1.78 -6.65
N ARG A 26 -10.84 2.72 -5.72
CA ARG A 26 -11.19 2.56 -4.31
C ARG A 26 -12.68 2.76 -4.07
N GLU A 27 -13.39 3.46 -4.96
CA GLU A 27 -14.79 3.83 -4.80
C GLU A 27 -15.06 4.34 -3.36
N ASN A 28 -15.97 3.69 -2.63
CA ASN A 28 -16.27 3.97 -1.22
C ASN A 28 -15.59 3.00 -0.23
N GLY A 29 -14.63 2.20 -0.70
CA GLY A 29 -13.85 1.30 0.15
C GLY A 29 -13.02 2.05 1.18
N VAL A 30 -12.81 1.42 2.34
CA VAL A 30 -12.01 1.96 3.45
C VAL A 30 -10.62 2.37 2.97
N SER A 31 -10.21 3.62 3.26
CA SER A 31 -8.86 4.13 2.97
C SER A 31 -7.82 3.69 3.99
N LEU A 32 -6.53 3.89 3.69
CA LEU A 32 -5.48 3.73 4.70
C LEU A 32 -5.61 4.73 5.87
N SER A 33 -6.05 5.96 5.60
CA SER A 33 -6.27 6.96 6.65
C SER A 33 -7.45 6.58 7.56
N GLU A 34 -8.52 6.05 6.99
CA GLU A 34 -9.65 5.48 7.75
C GLU A 34 -9.24 4.23 8.53
N ALA A 35 -8.47 3.32 7.93
CA ALA A 35 -7.99 2.10 8.56
C ALA A 35 -7.23 2.39 9.87
N ARG A 36 -6.41 3.45 9.88
CA ARG A 36 -5.72 3.92 11.09
C ARG A 36 -6.69 4.38 12.18
N VAL A 37 -7.76 5.09 11.81
CA VAL A 37 -8.77 5.53 12.77
C VAL A 37 -9.55 4.33 13.33
N ILE A 38 -9.85 3.32 12.50
CA ILE A 38 -10.53 2.09 12.93
C ILE A 38 -9.66 1.33 13.94
N ASP A 39 -8.36 1.17 13.66
CA ASP A 39 -7.39 0.56 14.58
C ASP A 39 -7.34 1.30 15.93
N ASP A 40 -7.34 2.63 15.90
CA ASP A 40 -7.38 3.48 17.09
C ASP A 40 -8.77 3.52 17.78
N CYS A 41 -9.73 2.71 17.35
CA CYS A 41 -11.12 2.68 17.84
C CYS A 41 -11.84 4.04 17.77
N GLY A 42 -11.49 4.86 16.77
CA GLY A 42 -12.05 6.19 16.54
C GLY A 42 -13.47 6.17 16.00
N SER A 43 -14.10 7.33 16.02
CA SER A 43 -15.49 7.56 15.59
C SER A 43 -15.66 7.67 14.07
N ASP A 44 -16.89 7.52 13.59
CA ASP A 44 -17.21 7.73 12.17
C ASP A 44 -16.95 9.18 11.71
N GLU A 45 -17.06 10.16 12.61
CA GLU A 45 -16.69 11.56 12.30
C GLU A 45 -15.18 11.69 12.04
N GLU A 46 -14.36 11.05 12.86
CA GLU A 46 -12.90 11.02 12.68
C GLU A 46 -12.50 10.27 11.40
N ARG A 47 -13.18 9.16 11.09
CA ARG A 47 -13.01 8.43 9.82
C ARG A 47 -13.33 9.32 8.63
N GLY A 48 -14.45 10.06 8.67
CA GLY A 48 -14.82 11.02 7.63
C GLY A 48 -13.78 12.12 7.44
N LYS A 49 -13.23 12.67 8.55
CA LYS A 49 -12.16 13.68 8.51
C LYS A 49 -10.84 13.13 7.98
N ALA A 50 -10.51 11.88 8.28
CA ALA A 50 -9.33 11.22 7.74
C ALA A 50 -9.47 11.02 6.22
N ARG A 51 -10.58 10.43 5.79
CA ARG A 51 -10.90 10.20 4.38
C ARG A 51 -10.87 11.48 3.52
N ALA A 52 -11.32 12.60 4.07
CA ALA A 52 -11.33 13.88 3.36
C ALA A 52 -9.93 14.43 3.02
N ARG A 53 -8.86 13.87 3.60
CA ARG A 53 -7.46 14.23 3.32
C ARG A 53 -6.82 13.35 2.25
N ASP A 54 -7.48 12.27 1.88
CA ASP A 54 -7.02 11.38 0.82
C ASP A 54 -7.11 12.13 -0.52
N THR A 55 -6.02 12.11 -1.29
CA THR A 55 -5.94 12.83 -2.59
C THR A 55 -5.69 11.89 -3.76
N GLU A 56 -5.32 10.66 -3.46
CA GLU A 56 -5.05 9.61 -4.42
C GLU A 56 -6.35 9.13 -5.09
N THR A 57 -6.36 9.12 -6.41
CA THR A 57 -7.49 8.63 -7.22
C THR A 57 -7.19 7.31 -7.90
N ARG A 58 -5.92 6.90 -7.90
CA ARG A 58 -5.42 5.64 -8.45
C ARG A 58 -4.46 5.01 -7.45
N TRP A 59 -4.46 3.69 -7.37
CA TRP A 59 -3.59 2.99 -6.41
C TRP A 59 -2.10 3.23 -6.70
N GLN A 60 -1.74 3.54 -7.96
CA GLN A 60 -0.38 3.87 -8.37
C GLN A 60 0.11 5.20 -7.79
N ASP A 61 -0.80 6.07 -7.35
CA ASP A 61 -0.49 7.40 -6.82
C ASP A 61 -0.42 7.42 -5.28
N VAL A 62 -0.64 6.27 -4.62
CA VAL A 62 -0.49 6.16 -3.16
C VAL A 62 0.97 6.42 -2.79
N PRO A 63 1.28 7.37 -1.89
CA PRO A 63 2.65 7.67 -1.51
C PRO A 63 3.37 6.45 -0.90
N ASP A 64 4.63 6.22 -1.29
CA ASP A 64 5.44 5.13 -0.73
C ASP A 64 5.61 5.27 0.80
N ASP A 65 5.65 6.51 1.32
CA ASP A 65 5.71 6.78 2.75
C ASP A 65 4.46 6.29 3.48
N ASP A 66 3.26 6.50 2.90
CA ASP A 66 2.01 6.01 3.46
C ASP A 66 2.00 4.48 3.53
N ILE A 67 2.49 3.82 2.47
CA ILE A 67 2.62 2.35 2.43
C ILE A 67 3.62 1.83 3.47
N SER A 68 4.79 2.48 3.59
CA SER A 68 5.85 2.07 4.51
C SER A 68 5.45 2.13 5.99
N HIS A 69 4.55 3.05 6.34
CA HIS A 69 4.03 3.21 7.69
C HIS A 69 2.73 2.42 7.94
N ALA A 70 2.27 1.64 6.95
CA ALA A 70 0.94 1.00 6.92
C ALA A 70 0.94 -0.53 7.00
N SER A 71 1.94 -1.14 7.63
CA SER A 71 2.04 -2.61 7.72
C SER A 71 0.89 -3.27 8.50
N ASP A 72 0.24 -2.54 9.41
CA ASP A 72 -0.90 -2.95 10.25
C ASP A 72 -2.27 -2.74 9.58
N ARG A 73 -2.37 -1.73 8.71
CA ARG A 73 -3.62 -1.25 8.11
C ARG A 73 -4.40 -2.29 7.29
N PRO A 74 -3.78 -3.26 6.58
CA PRO A 74 -4.52 -4.24 5.79
C PRO A 74 -5.57 -5.04 6.57
N ALA A 75 -5.40 -5.22 7.89
CA ALA A 75 -6.36 -5.92 8.73
C ALA A 75 -7.70 -5.17 8.92
N PHE A 76 -7.71 -3.86 8.65
CA PHE A 76 -8.84 -2.96 8.86
C PHE A 76 -9.46 -2.45 7.55
N LEU A 77 -8.97 -2.94 6.40
CA LEU A 77 -9.56 -2.66 5.11
C LEU A 77 -10.78 -3.56 4.87
N ASP A 78 -11.79 -3.02 4.20
CA ASP A 78 -12.83 -3.83 3.58
C ASP A 78 -12.31 -4.50 2.28
N ALA A 79 -13.14 -5.32 1.65
CA ALA A 79 -12.76 -6.02 0.42
C ALA A 79 -12.40 -5.07 -0.75
N VAL A 80 -13.02 -3.89 -0.82
CA VAL A 80 -12.80 -2.91 -1.90
C VAL A 80 -11.48 -2.18 -1.66
N GLY A 81 -11.27 -1.67 -0.45
CA GLY A 81 -10.02 -1.04 -0.02
C GLY A 81 -8.85 -2.01 -0.14
N PHE A 82 -9.03 -3.27 0.27
CA PHE A 82 -7.99 -4.28 0.14
C PHE A 82 -7.61 -4.51 -1.33
N ARG A 83 -8.60 -4.68 -2.22
CA ARG A 83 -8.36 -4.83 -3.66
C ARG A 83 -7.64 -3.62 -4.27
N TYR A 84 -7.93 -2.42 -3.78
CA TYR A 84 -7.29 -1.18 -4.23
C TYR A 84 -5.83 -1.06 -3.75
N TYR A 85 -5.54 -1.31 -2.46
CA TYR A 85 -4.20 -1.09 -1.92
C TYR A 85 -3.25 -2.28 -2.08
N VAL A 86 -3.74 -3.51 -2.27
CA VAL A 86 -2.85 -4.68 -2.43
C VAL A 86 -1.81 -4.52 -3.55
N PRO A 87 -2.11 -4.01 -4.77
CA PRO A 87 -1.06 -3.79 -5.77
C PRO A 87 -0.03 -2.74 -5.33
N ALA A 88 -0.43 -1.68 -4.60
CA ALA A 88 0.49 -0.68 -4.08
C ALA A 88 1.46 -1.28 -3.05
N PHE A 89 0.98 -2.07 -2.10
CA PHE A 89 1.82 -2.78 -1.13
C PHE A 89 2.80 -3.74 -1.80
N VAL A 90 2.35 -4.55 -2.77
CA VAL A 90 3.22 -5.53 -3.44
C VAL A 90 4.27 -4.83 -4.30
N VAL A 91 3.90 -3.77 -5.04
CA VAL A 91 4.86 -2.99 -5.82
C VAL A 91 5.88 -2.29 -4.93
N TRP A 92 5.45 -1.68 -3.83
CA TRP A 92 6.35 -1.10 -2.83
C TRP A 92 7.32 -2.15 -2.29
N PHE A 93 6.81 -3.33 -1.88
CA PHE A 93 7.63 -4.42 -1.39
C PHE A 93 8.69 -4.84 -2.42
N LEU A 94 8.30 -5.04 -3.68
CA LEU A 94 9.22 -5.38 -4.76
C LEU A 94 10.26 -4.29 -5.03
N ARG A 95 9.94 -3.01 -4.84
CA ARG A 95 10.89 -1.90 -5.04
C ARG A 95 11.95 -1.84 -3.94
N TYR A 96 11.53 -2.01 -2.68
CA TYR A 96 12.34 -1.67 -1.51
C TYR A 96 12.89 -2.87 -0.74
N THR A 97 12.31 -4.06 -0.90
CA THR A 97 12.79 -5.27 -0.22
C THR A 97 13.71 -6.08 -1.13
N ASP A 98 14.87 -5.50 -1.43
CA ASP A 98 15.89 -6.15 -2.24
C ASP A 98 17.24 -6.18 -1.55
N SER A 99 17.27 -6.71 -0.34
CA SER A 99 18.52 -7.08 0.34
C SER A 99 18.22 -8.07 1.45
N GLY A 100 18.95 -9.18 1.48
CA GLY A 100 19.08 -9.96 2.69
C GLY A 100 19.79 -9.12 3.75
N SER A 101 19.04 -8.33 4.50
CA SER A 101 19.45 -7.77 5.78
C SER A 101 18.22 -7.13 6.40
N GLY A 102 17.70 -7.77 7.44
CA GLY A 102 17.01 -7.01 8.48
C GLY A 102 17.98 -5.95 8.98
N GLN A 103 17.74 -4.71 8.59
CA GLN A 103 18.14 -3.56 9.38
C GLN A 103 16.89 -2.74 9.62
N VAL A 104 16.22 -3.10 10.71
CA VAL A 104 15.46 -2.14 11.48
C VAL A 104 16.48 -1.12 11.97
N THR A 105 16.69 -0.04 11.23
CA THR A 105 17.22 1.18 11.84
C THR A 105 16.11 1.76 12.68
N GLN A 106 16.08 1.35 13.95
CA GLN A 106 15.37 2.07 14.99
C GLN A 106 16.13 3.36 15.26
N ALA A 107 15.49 4.50 15.02
CA ALA A 107 15.94 5.79 15.50
C ALA A 107 15.45 5.96 16.95
N ALA A 108 16.39 6.07 17.89
CA ALA A 108 16.28 6.81 19.15
C ALA A 108 17.70 7.11 19.65
#